data_AF-W1W9L6-F1
#
_entry.id   AF-W1W9L6-F1
#
_cell.length_a   1.000
_cell.length_b   1.000
_cell.length_c   1.000
_cell.angle_alpha   90.00
_cell.angle_beta   90.00
_cell.angle_gamma   90.00
#
_symmetry.space_group_name_H-M   'P 1'
#
loop_
_entity.id
_entity.type
_entity.pdbx_description
1 polymer ?
#
loop_
_entity_poly.entity_id
_entity_poly.type
_entity_poly.pdbx_seq_one_letter_code
_entity_poly.pdbx_strand_id
1 'polypeptide(L)'
;MMKPGMGSYDRFKELFDTYSKQAGKEQYLIPYFISAHPGTRDEDMVNLALWLKKHRFRLDQVQNFYPSPLANSTTMYYTGK
;
A
#
# COMPACT_ATOMS: atom_id res chain seq x y z
N MET A 1 0.40 11.18 9.49
CA MET A 1 0.55 10.34 8.27
C MET A 1 -0.76 10.41 7.49
N MET A 2 -0.78 11.02 6.30
CA MET A 2 -2.03 11.16 5.50
C MET A 2 -2.43 9.87 4.77
N LYS A 3 -1.93 8.71 5.22
CA LYS A 3 -2.21 7.44 4.58
C LYS A 3 -3.62 7.00 5.00
N PRO A 4 -4.58 6.87 4.08
CA PRO A 4 -5.88 6.34 4.42
C PRO A 4 -5.73 4.92 4.96
N GLY A 5 -6.59 4.56 5.93
CA GLY A 5 -6.59 3.20 6.49
C GLY A 5 -6.97 2.15 5.45
N MET A 6 -6.79 0.87 5.80
CA MET A 6 -7.07 -0.25 4.89
C MET A 6 -8.51 -0.27 4.37
N GLY A 7 -9.48 0.29 5.11
CA GLY A 7 -10.86 0.40 4.63
C GLY A 7 -11.02 1.20 3.34
N SER A 8 -10.10 2.14 3.04
CA SER A 8 -10.10 2.84 1.74
C SER A 8 -9.65 1.93 0.60
N TYR A 9 -8.72 1.02 0.85
CA TYR A 9 -8.31 0.01 -0.14
C TYR A 9 -9.46 -0.97 -0.40
N ASP A 10 -10.13 -1.45 0.65
CA ASP A 10 -11.24 -2.39 0.53
C ASP A 10 -12.38 -1.77 -0.31
N ARG A 11 -12.76 -0.53 0.01
CA ARG A 11 -13.76 0.22 -0.76
C ARG A 11 -13.34 0.42 -2.23
N PHE A 12 -12.07 0.73 -2.47
CA PHE A 12 -11.57 0.85 -3.84
C PHE A 12 -11.66 -0.48 -4.60
N LYS A 13 -11.29 -1.59 -3.96
CA LYS A 13 -11.37 -2.92 -4.55
C LYS A 13 -12.80 -3.30 -4.93
N GLU A 14 -13.77 -3.07 -4.03
CA GLU A 14 -15.19 -3.33 -4.32
C GLU A 14 -15.69 -2.57 -5.54
N LEU A 15 -15.34 -1.28 -5.64
CA LEU A 15 -15.69 -0.45 -6.79
C LEU A 15 -14.99 -0.92 -8.06
N PHE A 16 -13.70 -1.22 -7.99
CA PHE A 16 -12.93 -1.74 -9.12
C PHE A 16 -13.55 -3.03 -9.68
N ASP A 17 -13.78 -4.03 -8.83
CA ASP A 17 -14.36 -5.31 -9.24
C ASP A 17 -15.75 -5.13 -9.86
N THR A 18 -16.57 -4.24 -9.27
CA THR A 18 -17.92 -3.93 -9.77
C THR A 18 -17.87 -3.33 -11.18
N TYR A 19 -17.05 -2.29 -11.38
CA TYR A 19 -17.00 -1.58 -12.65
C TYR A 19 -16.23 -2.33 -13.74
N SER A 20 -15.21 -3.12 -13.39
CA SER A 20 -14.55 -4.03 -14.35
C SER A 20 -15.53 -5.06 -14.91
N LYS A 21 -16.38 -5.65 -14.04
CA LYS A 21 -17.43 -6.58 -14.46
C LYS A 21 -18.47 -5.89 -15.35
N GLN A 22 -18.93 -4.69 -15.00
CA GLN A 22 -19.89 -3.93 -15.81
C GLN A 22 -19.33 -3.56 -17.18
N ALA A 23 -18.04 -3.25 -17.26
CA ALA A 23 -17.36 -2.95 -18.52
C ALA A 23 -17.02 -4.19 -19.35
N GLY A 24 -17.29 -5.40 -18.85
CA GLY A 24 -16.93 -6.67 -19.51
C GLY A 24 -15.42 -6.86 -19.68
N LYS A 25 -14.62 -6.26 -18.78
CA LYS A 25 -13.15 -6.31 -18.86
C LYS A 25 -12.58 -7.25 -17.81
N GLU A 26 -11.60 -8.04 -18.24
CA GLU A 26 -10.75 -8.81 -17.35
C GLU A 26 -9.62 -7.91 -16.85
N GLN A 27 -9.73 -7.43 -15.61
CA GLN A 27 -8.76 -6.53 -14.99
C GLN A 27 -8.41 -7.04 -13.60
N TYR A 28 -7.18 -6.74 -13.18
CA TYR A 28 -6.62 -7.25 -11.94
C TYR A 28 -5.99 -6.14 -11.13
N LEU A 29 -6.14 -6.24 -9.81
CA LEU A 29 -5.42 -5.38 -8.87
C LEU A 29 -4.05 -5.97 -8.59
N ILE A 30 -3.01 -5.26 -9.00
CA ILE A 30 -1.61 -5.57 -8.66
C ILE A 30 -1.12 -4.49 -7.69
N PRO A 31 -1.26 -4.70 -6.37
CA PRO A 31 -0.81 -3.73 -5.38
C PRO A 31 0.72 -3.69 -5.30
N TYR A 32 1.22 -2.46 -5.13
CA TYR A 32 2.64 -2.15 -4.91
C TYR A 32 2.86 -1.73 -3.46
N PHE A 33 3.83 -2.36 -2.79
CA PHE A 33 4.12 -2.09 -1.38
C PHE A 33 5.47 -1.43 -1.20
N ILE A 34 5.52 -0.43 -0.32
CA ILE A 34 6.76 0.21 0.12
C ILE A 34 7.02 -0.15 1.58
N SER A 35 8.13 -0.81 1.87
CA SER A 35 8.60 -1.07 3.25
C SER A 35 9.44 0.09 3.77
N ALA A 36 9.55 0.21 5.10
CA ALA A 36 10.40 1.20 5.78
C ALA A 36 10.14 2.68 5.41
N HIS A 37 8.91 3.00 4.97
CA HIS A 37 8.54 4.40 4.73
C HIS A 37 8.70 5.23 6.02
N PRO A 38 9.17 6.49 5.95
CA PRO A 38 9.26 7.39 7.09
C PRO A 38 7.93 7.47 7.86
N GLY A 39 8.00 7.30 9.18
CA GLY A 39 6.85 7.25 10.08
C GLY A 39 6.24 5.86 10.29
N THR A 40 6.67 4.83 9.55
CA THR A 40 6.30 3.44 9.81
C THR A 40 6.97 2.92 11.08
N ARG A 41 6.22 2.22 11.92
CA ARG A 41 6.72 1.49 13.10
C ARG A 41 6.75 -0.02 12.82
N ASP A 42 7.45 -0.77 13.67
CA ASP A 42 7.49 -2.24 13.58
C ASP A 42 6.08 -2.84 13.67
N GLU A 43 5.22 -2.26 14.52
CA GLU A 43 3.81 -2.63 14.68
C GLU A 43 3.04 -2.54 13.35
N ASP A 44 3.28 -1.51 12.54
CA ASP A 44 2.64 -1.34 11.24
C ASP A 44 3.06 -2.45 10.26
N MET A 45 4.35 -2.83 10.29
CA MET A 45 4.88 -3.89 9.45
C MET A 45 4.35 -5.27 9.86
N VAL A 46 4.21 -5.53 11.16
CA VAL A 46 3.56 -6.74 11.68
C VAL A 46 2.09 -6.79 11.26
N ASN A 47 1.36 -5.68 11.40
CA ASN A 47 -0.04 -5.59 10.97
C ASN A 47 -0.19 -5.86 9.46
N LEU A 48 0.72 -5.32 8.64
CA LEU A 48 0.77 -5.63 7.21
C LEU A 48 1.01 -7.11 6.95
N ALA A 49 1.98 -7.73 7.64
CA ALA A 49 2.28 -9.15 7.49
C ALA A 49 1.07 -10.04 7.85
N LEU A 50 0.35 -9.71 8.93
CA LEU A 50 -0.88 -10.40 9.33
C LEU A 50 -1.98 -10.22 8.29
N TRP A 51 -2.15 -9.01 7.75
CA TRP A 51 -3.12 -8.72 6.70
C TRP A 51 -2.85 -9.54 5.44
N LEU A 52 -1.59 -9.59 4.98
CA LEU A 52 -1.18 -10.37 3.81
C LEU A 52 -1.45 -11.86 4.01
N LYS A 53 -1.10 -12.40 5.19
CA LYS A 53 -1.37 -13.80 5.54
C LYS A 53 -2.87 -14.12 5.54
N LYS A 54 -3.69 -13.25 6.14
CA LYS A 54 -5.15 -13.42 6.21
C LYS A 54 -5.77 -13.49 4.80
N HIS A 55 -5.28 -12.66 3.88
CA HIS A 55 -5.81 -12.60 2.50
C HIS A 55 -5.12 -13.56 1.53
N ARG A 56 -4.20 -14.41 2.03
CA ARG A 56 -3.34 -15.28 1.20
C ARG A 56 -2.69 -14.51 0.05
N PHE A 57 -2.30 -13.27 0.34
CA PHE A 57 -1.83 -12.33 -0.65
C PHE A 57 -0.33 -12.51 -0.85
N ARG A 58 0.09 -12.79 -2.09
CA ARG A 58 1.51 -12.85 -2.46
C ARG A 58 1.96 -11.47 -2.93
N LEU A 59 3.00 -10.96 -2.29
CA LEU A 59 3.62 -9.71 -2.69
C LEU A 59 4.51 -9.92 -3.92
N ASP A 60 4.05 -9.47 -5.09
CA ASP A 60 4.87 -9.53 -6.31
C ASP A 60 5.63 -8.22 -6.58
N GLN A 61 5.14 -7.09 -6.07
CA GLN A 61 5.81 -5.79 -6.22
C GLN A 61 6.04 -5.13 -4.86
N VAL A 62 7.30 -5.13 -4.44
CA VAL A 62 7.75 -4.53 -3.18
C VAL A 62 9.01 -3.70 -3.42
N GLN A 63 9.08 -2.56 -2.76
CA GLN A 63 10.27 -1.72 -2.73
C GLN A 63 10.58 -1.33 -1.29
N ASN A 64 11.86 -1.34 -0.93
CA ASN A 64 12.27 -0.67 0.30
C ASN A 64 12.34 0.83 0.06
N PHE A 65 11.86 1.62 1.02
CA PHE A 65 11.87 3.07 0.89
C PHE A 65 13.27 3.56 0.58
N TYR A 66 13.36 4.38 -0.46
CA TYR A 66 14.57 5.04 -0.90
C TYR A 66 14.28 6.56 -0.96
N PRO A 67 15.12 7.42 -0.35
CA PRO A 67 14.88 8.85 -0.28
C PRO A 67 15.13 9.53 -1.63
N SER A 68 14.14 9.45 -2.54
CA SER A 68 14.19 10.10 -3.84
C SER A 68 14.11 11.64 -3.73
N PRO A 69 14.90 12.40 -4.51
CA PRO A 69 14.83 13.87 -4.50
C PRO A 69 13.41 14.40 -4.76
N LEU A 70 13.09 15.57 -4.20
CA LEU A 70 11.83 16.29 -4.40
C LEU A 70 10.55 15.57 -3.93
N ALA A 71 10.67 14.50 -3.14
CA ALA A 71 9.53 13.81 -2.52
C ALA A 71 9.32 14.26 -1.06
N ASN A 72 8.06 14.45 -0.65
CA ASN A 72 7.72 14.80 0.73
C ASN A 72 8.24 13.77 1.74
N SER A 73 8.13 12.47 1.41
CA SER A 73 8.66 11.39 2.24
C SER A 73 10.16 11.50 2.44
N THR A 74 10.91 12.03 1.47
CA THR A 74 12.35 12.26 1.63
C THR A 74 12.64 13.37 2.63
N THR A 75 11.85 14.45 2.61
CA THR A 75 11.91 15.48 3.66
C THR A 75 11.62 14.87 5.04
N MET A 76 10.62 14.00 5.14
CA MET A 76 10.32 13.29 6.40
C MET A 76 11.51 12.42 6.85
N TYR A 77 12.11 11.67 5.93
CA TYR A 77 13.25 10.80 6.21
C TYR A 77 14.43 11.58 6.80
N TYR A 78 14.81 12.70 6.17
CA TYR A 78 15.97 13.49 6.62
C TYR A 78 15.69 14.36 7.84
N THR A 79 14.44 14.78 8.05
CA THR A 79 14.09 15.66 9.19
C THR A 79 13.58 14.90 10.42
N GLY A 80 13.24 13.62 10.27
CA GLY A 80 12.61 12.82 11.33
C GLY A 80 11.21 13.30 11.71
N LYS A 81 10.55 14.09 10.86
CA LYS A 81 9.23 14.71 11.08
C LYS A 81 8.18 14.20 10.11
#